data_AF-A0A1Q9CGA9-F1
#
_entry.id   AF-A0A1Q9CGA9-F1
#
_cell.length_a   1.000
_cell.length_b   1.000
_cell.length_c   1.000
_cell.angle_alpha   90.00
_cell.angle_beta   90.00
_cell.angle_gamma   90.00
#
_symmetry.space_group_name_H-M   'P 1'
#
loop_
_entity.id
_entity.type
_entity.pdbx_description
1 polymer ?
#
loop_
_entity_poly.entity_id
_entity_poly.type
_entity_poly.pdbx_seq_one_letter_code
_entity_poly.pdbx_strand_id
1 'polypeptide(L)'
;MPPDPAKKLADLVQQAGRLHSLPEHSRAEHERELFGEVRLGLLQPDALEGSFEEHDMAAMLRLMVSCGSKKRLASRAVENLKQFLNSRSWLKVAHGSPELLLELKGFLLENPEVTKDADMTAVASLLEAPPSDSRCRPDSPTSPAKLDDDTRRMILEPLQRGRELMASCRWHVVGDESGQALSLFCRGVTRLAGTAVGREAMEAPGAELPVLDWLASDWPNIIKFLANVYESRRLNRSQIEACVEKLRSLSPNFSEAEASAEGLPWRDSLSVVSEHSWSVVAMLVSRNLLKKESGCAPKPGVAHHGRAHRRQLLVAALRKLDNSPMPNADVRGSCVEGLWTAFFGGLASKESTTRALPAITGPLDSPIKEAAYADSDGETSSTMTRVSTLSCTDCESNA
;
A
#
# COMPACT_ATOMS: atom_id res chain seq x y z
N MET A 1 2.01 32.01 -35.98
CA MET A 1 2.03 30.56 -36.25
C MET A 1 1.87 29.84 -34.92
N PRO A 2 1.00 28.82 -34.82
CA PRO A 2 0.94 27.99 -33.62
C PRO A 2 2.31 27.31 -33.39
N PRO A 3 2.76 27.15 -32.14
CA PRO A 3 4.02 26.47 -31.84
C PRO A 3 3.96 25.01 -32.33
N ASP A 4 5.08 24.51 -32.83
CA ASP A 4 5.24 23.12 -33.24
C ASP A 4 4.93 22.20 -32.03
N PRO A 5 3.93 21.32 -32.12
CA PRO A 5 3.51 20.45 -31.03
C PRO A 5 4.63 19.50 -30.57
N ALA A 6 5.53 19.07 -31.47
CA ALA A 6 6.68 18.25 -31.09
C ALA A 6 7.66 19.03 -30.21
N LYS A 7 7.92 20.30 -30.57
CA LYS A 7 8.74 21.21 -29.77
C LYS A 7 8.08 21.49 -28.42
N LYS A 8 6.76 21.70 -28.41
CA LYS A 8 6.02 21.90 -27.16
C LYS A 8 6.14 20.68 -26.24
N LEU A 9 5.99 19.46 -26.77
CA LEU A 9 6.13 18.26 -25.96
C LEU A 9 7.56 18.10 -25.41
N ALA A 10 8.58 18.42 -26.21
CA ALA A 10 9.97 18.43 -25.75
C ALA A 10 10.21 19.40 -24.59
N ASP A 11 9.67 20.62 -24.67
CA ASP A 11 9.76 21.59 -23.59
C ASP A 11 9.06 21.06 -22.32
N LEU A 12 7.90 20.41 -22.44
CA LEU A 12 7.17 19.81 -21.32
C LEU A 12 7.92 18.64 -20.69
N VAL A 13 8.55 17.78 -21.50
CA VAL A 13 9.38 16.66 -21.04
C VAL A 13 10.58 17.17 -20.25
N GLN A 14 11.26 18.20 -20.75
CA GLN A 14 12.37 18.82 -20.04
C GLN A 14 11.91 19.52 -18.75
N GLN A 15 10.74 20.15 -18.75
CA GLN A 15 10.15 20.76 -17.54
C GLN A 15 9.84 19.70 -16.47
N ALA A 16 9.32 18.52 -16.85
CA ALA A 16 9.09 17.42 -15.92
C ALA A 16 10.40 16.98 -15.24
N GLY A 17 11.49 16.90 -16.01
CA GLY A 17 12.83 16.64 -15.49
C GLY A 17 13.29 17.66 -14.45
N ARG A 18 12.80 18.91 -14.48
CA ARG A 18 13.19 19.96 -13.52
C ARG A 18 12.32 20.01 -12.26
N LEU A 19 11.15 19.37 -12.24
CA LEU A 19 10.21 19.43 -11.10
C LEU A 19 10.83 18.95 -9.78
N HIS A 20 11.77 18.01 -9.83
CA HIS A 20 12.44 17.51 -8.63
C HIS A 20 13.29 18.57 -7.91
N SER A 21 13.70 19.63 -8.63
CA SER A 21 14.51 20.72 -8.06
C SER A 21 13.67 21.77 -7.33
N LEU A 22 12.35 21.76 -7.53
CA LEU A 22 11.44 22.69 -6.89
C LEU A 22 11.09 22.25 -5.46
N PRO A 23 10.84 23.21 -4.54
CA PRO A 23 10.28 22.93 -3.22
C PRO A 23 8.93 22.20 -3.30
N GLU A 24 8.63 21.37 -2.31
CA GLU A 24 7.45 20.49 -2.31
C GLU A 24 6.12 21.25 -2.48
N HIS A 25 5.97 22.42 -1.84
CA HIS A 25 4.77 23.24 -1.93
C HIS A 25 4.52 23.80 -3.34
N SER A 26 5.58 24.20 -4.06
CA SER A 26 5.48 24.69 -5.44
C SER A 26 5.37 23.53 -6.44
N ARG A 27 6.00 22.40 -6.13
CA ARG A 27 6.02 21.22 -7.01
C ARG A 27 4.62 20.74 -7.34
N ALA A 28 3.75 20.60 -6.34
CA ALA A 28 2.39 20.09 -6.53
C ALA A 28 1.53 20.94 -7.48
N GLU A 29 1.75 22.26 -7.50
CA GLU A 29 1.07 23.19 -8.42
C GLU A 29 1.60 23.04 -9.85
N HIS A 30 2.92 23.05 -10.03
CA HIS A 30 3.56 22.89 -11.33
C HIS A 30 3.29 21.51 -11.94
N GLU A 31 3.24 20.44 -11.14
CA GLU A 31 2.84 19.11 -11.59
C GLU A 31 1.44 19.12 -12.22
N ARG A 32 0.49 19.84 -11.60
CA ARG A 32 -0.89 19.89 -12.08
C ARG A 32 -1.00 20.69 -13.38
N GLU A 33 -0.30 21.82 -13.48
CA GLU A 33 -0.23 22.64 -14.70
C GLU A 33 0.39 21.84 -15.84
N LEU A 34 1.56 21.25 -15.59
CA LEU A 34 2.31 20.45 -16.56
C LEU A 34 1.49 19.24 -17.04
N PHE A 35 0.80 18.55 -16.14
CA PHE A 35 -0.09 17.44 -16.50
C PHE A 35 -1.23 17.88 -17.43
N GLY A 36 -1.79 19.07 -17.22
CA GLY A 36 -2.81 19.65 -18.10
C GLY A 36 -2.26 19.95 -19.49
N GLU A 37 -1.03 20.44 -19.57
CA GLU A 37 -0.35 20.79 -20.82
C GLU A 37 0.10 19.56 -21.63
N VAL A 38 0.61 18.52 -20.97
CA VAL A 38 1.08 17.28 -21.61
C VAL A 38 -0.01 16.65 -22.46
N ARG A 39 -1.26 16.66 -21.98
CA ARG A 39 -2.41 16.16 -22.75
C ARG A 39 -2.56 16.87 -24.09
N LEU A 40 -2.30 18.19 -24.15
CA LEU A 40 -2.39 18.95 -25.40
C LEU A 40 -1.25 18.60 -26.35
N GLY A 41 -0.04 18.33 -25.82
CA GLY A 41 1.10 17.87 -26.62
C GLY A 41 0.91 16.46 -27.19
N LEU A 42 0.22 15.60 -26.44
CA LEU A 42 -0.07 14.22 -26.80
C LEU A 42 -1.15 14.04 -27.89
N LEU A 43 -1.85 15.11 -28.28
CA LEU A 43 -2.83 15.04 -29.38
C LEU A 43 -2.20 14.69 -30.73
N GLN A 44 -0.87 14.79 -30.86
CA GLN A 44 -0.14 14.39 -32.05
C GLN A 44 0.78 13.20 -31.71
N PRO A 45 0.46 11.98 -32.17
CA PRO A 45 1.23 10.78 -31.83
C PRO A 45 2.69 10.88 -32.30
N ASP A 46 2.93 11.56 -33.43
CA ASP A 46 4.28 11.76 -34.00
C ASP A 46 5.21 12.56 -33.07
N ALA A 47 4.65 13.35 -32.14
CA ALA A 47 5.45 14.11 -31.17
C ALA A 47 6.23 13.19 -30.22
N LEU A 48 5.81 11.93 -30.04
CA LEU A 48 6.48 10.95 -29.17
C LEU A 48 7.72 10.31 -29.79
N GLU A 49 7.95 10.48 -31.09
CA GLU A 49 9.11 9.95 -31.81
C GLU A 49 10.36 10.84 -31.68
N GLY A 50 10.25 11.97 -30.97
CA GLY A 50 11.37 12.88 -30.70
C GLY A 50 12.52 12.22 -29.91
N SER A 51 13.73 12.74 -30.12
CA SER A 51 14.90 12.39 -29.30
C SER A 51 14.81 13.09 -27.94
N PHE A 52 14.24 12.41 -26.96
CA PHE A 52 14.22 12.84 -25.57
C PHE A 52 15.31 12.13 -24.77
N GLU A 53 15.85 12.82 -23.76
CA GLU A 53 16.79 12.21 -22.81
C GLU A 53 16.06 11.19 -21.92
N GLU A 54 16.68 10.03 -21.67
CA GLU A 54 16.04 8.94 -20.91
C GLU A 54 15.62 9.38 -19.49
N HIS A 55 16.40 10.27 -18.86
CA HIS A 55 16.09 10.85 -17.55
C HIS A 55 14.78 11.66 -17.57
N ASP A 56 14.59 12.50 -18.59
CA ASP A 56 13.41 13.37 -18.69
C ASP A 56 12.17 12.57 -19.06
N MET A 57 12.33 11.53 -19.89
CA MET A 57 11.28 10.55 -20.18
C MET A 57 10.83 9.82 -18.90
N ALA A 58 11.79 9.36 -18.07
CA ALA A 58 11.47 8.72 -16.79
C ALA A 58 10.76 9.69 -15.83
N ALA A 59 11.19 10.95 -15.76
CA ALA A 59 10.54 11.98 -14.94
C ALA A 59 9.09 12.24 -15.40
N MET A 60 8.85 12.28 -16.71
CA MET A 60 7.51 12.44 -17.28
C MET A 60 6.59 11.24 -16.95
N LEU A 61 7.11 10.01 -17.00
CA LEU A 61 6.33 8.83 -16.58
C LEU A 61 6.00 8.87 -15.07
N ARG A 62 6.94 9.27 -14.22
CA ARG A 62 6.68 9.48 -12.78
C ARG A 62 5.65 10.58 -12.53
N LEU A 63 5.69 11.67 -13.29
CA LEU A 63 4.69 12.73 -13.23
C LEU A 63 3.28 12.18 -13.48
N MET A 64 3.11 11.32 -14.49
CA MET A 64 1.83 10.70 -14.79
C MET A 64 1.35 9.82 -13.62
N VAL A 65 2.22 9.02 -13.03
CA VAL A 65 1.90 8.20 -11.85
C VAL A 65 1.53 9.06 -10.63
N SER A 66 2.34 10.08 -10.33
CA SER A 66 2.08 11.02 -9.22
C SER A 66 0.73 11.74 -9.38
N CYS A 67 0.45 12.26 -10.57
CA CYS A 67 -0.84 12.91 -10.85
C CYS A 67 -2.00 11.91 -10.81
N GLY A 68 -1.79 10.70 -11.32
CA GLY A 68 -2.78 9.63 -11.37
C GLY A 68 -3.17 9.09 -10.00
N SER A 69 -2.25 9.09 -9.02
CA SER A 69 -2.54 8.67 -7.64
C SER A 69 -3.70 9.47 -7.00
N LYS A 70 -3.95 10.69 -7.50
CA LYS A 70 -5.11 11.50 -7.15
C LYS A 70 -6.33 10.97 -7.91
N LYS A 71 -7.28 10.32 -7.21
CA LYS A 71 -8.49 9.67 -7.78
C LYS A 71 -9.22 10.41 -8.90
N ARG A 72 -9.24 11.76 -8.89
CA ARG A 72 -9.90 12.58 -9.93
C ARG A 72 -9.16 12.62 -11.27
N LEU A 73 -7.86 12.32 -11.28
CA LEU A 73 -6.99 12.37 -12.46
C LEU A 73 -6.55 10.99 -12.93
N ALA A 74 -6.84 9.93 -12.17
CA ALA A 74 -6.43 8.55 -12.47
C ALA A 74 -6.77 8.13 -13.90
N SER A 75 -8.01 8.34 -14.35
CA SER A 75 -8.42 7.93 -15.70
C SER A 75 -7.61 8.63 -16.79
N ARG A 76 -7.41 9.94 -16.65
CA ARG A 76 -6.64 10.76 -17.60
C ARG A 76 -5.15 10.40 -17.58
N ALA A 77 -4.60 10.09 -16.41
CA ALA A 77 -3.22 9.69 -16.27
C ALA A 77 -2.95 8.35 -16.98
N VAL A 78 -3.88 7.39 -16.85
CA VAL A 78 -3.81 6.11 -17.56
C VAL A 78 -3.93 6.31 -19.08
N GLU A 79 -4.84 7.16 -19.56
CA GLU A 79 -4.95 7.49 -20.99
C GLU A 79 -3.65 8.09 -21.55
N ASN A 80 -3.02 9.01 -20.83
CA ASN A 80 -1.73 9.59 -21.24
C ASN A 80 -0.61 8.53 -21.21
N LEU A 81 -0.55 7.71 -20.15
CA LEU A 81 0.43 6.61 -20.03
C LEU A 81 0.30 5.61 -21.17
N LYS A 82 -0.93 5.27 -21.58
CA LYS A 82 -1.17 4.41 -22.74
C LYS A 82 -0.47 4.92 -23.98
N GLN A 83 -0.55 6.23 -24.24
CA GLN A 83 0.06 6.85 -25.41
C GLN A 83 1.59 6.82 -25.32
N PHE A 84 2.15 7.17 -24.16
CA PHE A 84 3.60 7.06 -23.95
C PHE A 84 4.10 5.62 -24.13
N LEU A 85 3.47 4.65 -23.47
CA LEU A 85 3.93 3.26 -23.44
C LEU A 85 3.69 2.50 -24.76
N ASN A 86 2.84 3.03 -25.65
CA ASN A 86 2.75 2.54 -27.03
C ASN A 86 4.03 2.84 -27.84
N SER A 87 4.81 3.83 -27.43
CA SER A 87 6.10 4.13 -28.06
C SER A 87 7.23 3.27 -27.47
N ARG A 88 8.01 2.63 -28.35
CA ARG A 88 9.06 1.68 -27.96
C ARG A 88 10.20 2.33 -27.16
N SER A 89 10.52 3.59 -27.44
CA SER A 89 11.55 4.34 -26.70
C SER A 89 11.14 4.56 -25.25
N TRP A 90 9.90 4.96 -25.02
CA TRP A 90 9.31 5.16 -23.69
C TRP A 90 9.17 3.86 -22.91
N LEU A 91 8.77 2.79 -23.59
CA LEU A 91 8.72 1.45 -22.99
C LEU A 91 10.12 0.98 -22.56
N LYS A 92 11.15 1.24 -23.38
CA LYS A 92 12.54 0.93 -23.05
C LYS A 92 13.00 1.68 -21.79
N VAL A 93 12.66 2.97 -21.67
CA VAL A 93 12.97 3.76 -20.45
C VAL A 93 12.25 3.22 -19.22
N ALA A 94 10.97 2.85 -19.35
CA ALA A 94 10.23 2.23 -18.25
C ALA A 94 10.88 0.93 -17.77
N HIS A 95 11.35 0.07 -18.69
CA HIS A 95 12.08 -1.16 -18.35
C HIS A 95 13.50 -0.90 -17.83
N GLY A 96 14.16 0.17 -18.26
CA GLY A 96 15.50 0.55 -17.82
C GLY A 96 15.56 1.04 -16.37
N SER A 97 14.42 1.41 -15.76
CA SER A 97 14.33 1.84 -14.37
C SER A 97 13.40 0.92 -13.57
N PRO A 98 13.93 -0.04 -12.77
CA PRO A 98 13.10 -1.03 -12.07
C PRO A 98 12.17 -0.39 -11.03
N GLU A 99 12.58 0.74 -10.44
CA GLU A 99 11.76 1.50 -9.50
C GLU A 99 10.55 2.12 -10.18
N LEU A 100 10.76 2.77 -11.34
CA LEU A 100 9.68 3.32 -12.17
C LEU A 100 8.74 2.21 -12.66
N LEU A 101 9.29 1.07 -13.06
CA LEU A 101 8.49 -0.08 -13.50
C LEU A 101 7.57 -0.58 -12.39
N LEU A 102 8.07 -0.68 -11.16
CA LEU A 102 7.26 -1.06 -9.99
C LEU A 102 6.19 -0.02 -9.68
N GLU A 103 6.52 1.27 -9.74
CA GLU A 103 5.55 2.37 -9.56
C GLU A 103 4.44 2.31 -10.62
N LEU A 104 4.80 2.11 -11.89
CA LEU A 104 3.85 1.97 -12.99
C LEU A 104 2.94 0.74 -12.80
N LYS A 105 3.52 -0.42 -12.44
CA LYS A 105 2.74 -1.64 -12.18
C LYS A 105 1.79 -1.46 -11.01
N GLY A 106 2.26 -0.90 -9.89
CA GLY A 106 1.43 -0.61 -8.73
C GLY A 106 0.27 0.32 -9.08
N PHE A 107 0.56 1.41 -9.79
CA PHE A 107 -0.46 2.36 -10.23
C PHE A 107 -1.53 1.74 -11.14
N LEU A 108 -1.12 0.90 -12.10
CA LEU A 108 -2.06 0.21 -13.01
C LEU A 108 -2.91 -0.84 -12.30
N LEU A 109 -2.35 -1.54 -11.31
CA LEU A 109 -3.08 -2.51 -10.47
C LEU A 109 -4.11 -1.84 -9.57
N GLU A 110 -3.81 -0.64 -9.05
CA GLU A 110 -4.73 0.14 -8.21
C GLU A 110 -5.91 0.72 -9.00
N ASN A 111 -5.79 0.81 -10.33
CA ASN A 111 -6.79 1.41 -11.21
C ASN A 111 -7.36 0.41 -12.24
N PRO A 112 -7.92 -0.74 -11.81
CA PRO A 112 -8.39 -1.80 -12.70
C PRO A 112 -9.58 -1.39 -13.56
N GLU A 113 -10.36 -0.39 -13.10
CA GLU A 113 -11.52 0.12 -13.83
C GLU A 113 -11.13 0.86 -15.11
N VAL A 114 -9.91 1.38 -15.19
CA VAL A 114 -9.41 2.12 -16.36
C VAL A 114 -8.59 1.21 -17.30
N THR A 115 -8.01 0.13 -16.78
CA THR A 115 -7.22 -0.84 -17.57
C THR A 115 -8.03 -1.91 -18.29
N LYS A 116 -9.38 -1.89 -18.17
CA LYS A 116 -10.29 -2.80 -18.89
C LYS A 116 -10.30 -2.60 -20.41
N ASP A 117 -9.73 -1.52 -20.92
CA ASP A 117 -9.50 -1.38 -22.36
C ASP A 117 -8.50 -2.44 -22.85
N ALA A 118 -8.87 -3.15 -23.92
CA ALA A 118 -8.07 -4.24 -24.48
C ALA A 118 -6.62 -3.81 -24.79
N ASP A 119 -6.43 -2.57 -25.23
CA ASP A 119 -5.12 -1.99 -25.51
C ASP A 119 -4.28 -1.79 -24.23
N MET A 120 -4.91 -1.44 -23.10
CA MET A 120 -4.19 -1.32 -21.82
C MET A 120 -3.83 -2.68 -21.24
N THR A 121 -4.63 -3.71 -21.53
CA THR A 121 -4.28 -5.10 -21.18
C THR A 121 -3.02 -5.54 -21.95
N ALA A 122 -2.88 -5.13 -23.21
CA ALA A 122 -1.66 -5.36 -24.00
C ALA A 122 -0.46 -4.59 -23.43
N VAL A 123 -0.62 -3.31 -23.07
CA VAL A 123 0.45 -2.51 -22.43
C VAL A 123 0.86 -3.09 -21.07
N ALA A 124 -0.09 -3.52 -20.24
CA ALA A 124 0.20 -4.19 -18.98
C ALA A 124 0.99 -5.50 -19.20
N SER A 125 0.63 -6.27 -20.23
CA SER A 125 1.37 -7.48 -20.62
C SER A 125 2.78 -7.16 -21.13
N LEU A 126 2.96 -6.05 -21.86
CA LEU A 126 4.28 -5.56 -22.31
C LEU A 126 5.18 -5.07 -21.18
N LEU A 127 4.60 -4.64 -20.05
CA LEU A 127 5.36 -4.31 -18.83
C LEU A 127 5.74 -5.58 -18.04
N GLU A 128 5.06 -6.71 -18.24
CA GLU A 128 5.40 -7.99 -17.64
C GLU A 128 6.43 -8.79 -18.46
N ALA A 129 6.38 -8.67 -19.78
CA ALA A 129 7.36 -9.33 -20.65
C ALA A 129 8.73 -8.64 -20.53
N PRO A 130 9.82 -9.36 -20.17
CA PRO A 130 11.17 -8.82 -20.32
C PRO A 130 11.39 -8.45 -21.80
N PRO A 131 12.12 -7.36 -22.11
CA PRO A 131 12.34 -6.92 -23.48
C PRO A 131 12.93 -8.09 -24.27
N SER A 132 12.16 -8.59 -25.23
CA SER A 132 12.58 -9.68 -26.10
C SER A 132 13.60 -9.13 -27.09
N ASP A 133 14.86 -9.10 -26.67
CA ASP A 133 15.96 -8.94 -27.59
C ASP A 133 16.18 -10.23 -28.38
N SER A 134 16.17 -10.05 -29.69
CA SER A 134 16.37 -11.07 -30.69
C SER A 134 17.74 -11.76 -30.52
N ARG A 135 17.68 -13.11 -30.40
CA ARG A 135 18.72 -14.14 -30.65
C ARG A 135 19.84 -14.30 -29.61
N CYS A 136 19.73 -15.36 -28.82
CA CYS A 136 20.65 -16.49 -28.93
C CYS A 136 20.05 -17.76 -28.29
N ARG A 137 20.50 -18.90 -28.82
CA ARG A 137 19.99 -20.27 -28.74
C ARG A 137 19.86 -20.82 -27.29
N PRO A 138 18.90 -21.73 -27.00
CA PRO A 138 18.81 -22.37 -25.70
C PRO A 138 19.72 -23.59 -25.65
N ASP A 139 20.81 -23.52 -24.87
CA ASP A 139 21.53 -24.70 -24.40
C ASP A 139 21.45 -24.77 -22.87
N SER A 140 20.76 -25.83 -22.43
CA SER A 140 20.94 -26.59 -21.18
C SER A 140 20.69 -25.93 -19.80
N PRO A 141 20.14 -26.71 -18.84
CA PRO A 141 19.69 -26.22 -17.54
C PRO A 141 20.90 -25.92 -16.66
N THR A 142 21.19 -24.64 -16.46
CA THR A 142 22.27 -24.20 -15.60
C THR A 142 21.71 -23.84 -14.24
N SER A 143 22.18 -24.58 -13.22
CA SER A 143 22.55 -24.18 -11.84
C SER A 143 21.76 -23.05 -11.15
N PRO A 144 21.42 -23.18 -9.85
CA PRO A 144 20.70 -22.15 -9.08
C PRO A 144 21.27 -20.76 -9.35
N ALA A 145 20.40 -19.90 -9.89
CA ALA A 145 20.76 -18.59 -10.41
C ALA A 145 21.45 -17.77 -9.31
N LYS A 146 22.74 -17.51 -9.49
CA LYS A 146 23.43 -16.48 -8.72
C LYS A 146 22.67 -15.17 -8.94
N LEU A 147 22.25 -14.53 -7.85
CA LEU A 147 21.72 -13.17 -7.87
C LEU A 147 22.64 -12.30 -8.73
N ASP A 148 22.08 -11.62 -9.73
CA ASP A 148 22.83 -10.68 -10.54
C ASP A 148 23.40 -9.57 -9.63
N ASP A 149 24.56 -9.01 -10.00
CA ASP A 149 25.30 -8.08 -9.15
C ASP A 149 24.52 -6.77 -8.87
N ASP A 150 23.65 -6.37 -9.79
CA ASP A 150 22.82 -5.16 -9.66
C ASP A 150 21.66 -5.37 -8.68
N THR A 151 20.98 -6.52 -8.75
CA THR A 151 19.95 -6.95 -7.80
C THR A 151 20.56 -7.15 -6.42
N ARG A 152 21.75 -7.74 -6.36
CA ARG A 152 22.50 -7.86 -5.10
C ARG A 152 22.80 -6.48 -4.51
N ARG A 153 23.24 -5.50 -5.30
CA ARG A 153 23.45 -4.12 -4.85
C ARG A 153 22.14 -3.47 -4.38
N MET A 154 21.07 -3.56 -5.18
CA MET A 154 19.76 -2.96 -4.86
C MET A 154 19.11 -3.50 -3.58
N ILE A 155 19.50 -4.69 -3.13
CA ILE A 155 18.99 -5.33 -1.91
C ILE A 155 19.96 -5.09 -0.73
N LEU A 156 21.25 -5.39 -0.93
CA LEU A 156 22.24 -5.33 0.14
C LEU A 156 22.54 -3.90 0.56
N GLU A 157 22.63 -2.96 -0.37
CA GLU A 157 22.95 -1.57 -0.06
C GLU A 157 21.92 -0.93 0.90
N PRO A 158 20.60 -0.98 0.64
CA PRO A 158 19.62 -0.45 1.59
C PRO A 158 19.56 -1.23 2.91
N LEU A 159 19.78 -2.56 2.90
CA LEU A 159 19.85 -3.36 4.14
C LEU A 159 21.05 -2.96 5.00
N GLN A 160 22.24 -2.90 4.40
CA GLN A 160 23.49 -2.51 5.06
C GLN A 160 23.40 -1.09 5.58
N ARG A 161 22.95 -0.15 4.74
CA ARG A 161 22.83 1.25 5.14
C ARG A 161 21.80 1.45 6.25
N GLY A 162 20.66 0.76 6.16
CA GLY A 162 19.65 0.75 7.23
C GLY A 162 20.24 0.25 8.55
N ARG A 163 20.94 -0.88 8.54
CA ARG A 163 21.61 -1.45 9.72
C ARG A 163 22.68 -0.52 10.29
N GLU A 164 23.52 0.09 9.45
CA GLU A 164 24.55 1.05 9.87
C GLU A 164 23.94 2.25 10.59
N LEU A 165 22.83 2.79 10.07
CA LEU A 165 22.11 3.90 10.72
C LEU A 165 21.44 3.47 12.03
N MET A 166 20.91 2.24 12.11
CA MET A 166 20.42 1.71 13.39
C MET A 166 21.55 1.62 14.43
N ALA A 167 22.73 1.16 14.00
CA ALA A 167 23.91 1.08 14.85
C ALA A 167 24.42 2.47 15.29
N SER A 168 24.41 3.47 14.40
CA SER A 168 24.78 4.85 14.74
C SER A 168 23.79 5.47 15.74
N CYS A 169 22.50 5.11 15.64
CA CYS A 169 21.46 5.45 16.61
C CYS A 169 21.56 4.62 17.92
N ARG A 170 22.61 3.80 18.09
CA ARG A 170 22.79 2.88 19.22
C ARG A 170 21.59 1.96 19.44
N TRP A 171 20.87 1.61 18.37
CA TRP A 171 19.69 0.75 18.42
C TRP A 171 18.50 1.36 19.21
N HIS A 172 18.45 2.69 19.31
CA HIS A 172 17.38 3.46 19.95
C HIS A 172 16.78 4.48 18.99
N VAL A 173 15.59 5.02 19.34
CA VAL A 173 14.94 6.07 18.54
C VAL A 173 15.63 7.41 18.79
N VAL A 174 16.29 7.94 17.77
CA VAL A 174 16.99 9.23 17.75
C VAL A 174 16.53 10.03 16.53
N GLY A 175 15.74 11.08 16.76
CA GLY A 175 15.33 12.04 15.72
C GLY A 175 14.80 11.39 14.44
N ASP A 176 14.92 12.07 13.31
CA ASP A 176 14.43 11.53 12.02
C ASP A 176 15.32 10.41 11.45
N GLU A 177 16.56 10.29 11.92
CA GLU A 177 17.52 9.26 11.49
C GLU A 177 16.99 7.84 11.73
N SER A 178 16.29 7.61 12.83
CA SER A 178 15.66 6.31 13.10
C SER A 178 14.55 5.96 12.11
N GLY A 179 13.82 6.97 11.61
CA GLY A 179 12.83 6.78 10.57
C GLY A 179 13.49 6.41 9.22
N GLN A 180 14.61 7.07 8.89
CA GLN A 180 15.40 6.75 7.71
C GLN A 180 16.01 5.35 7.79
N ALA A 181 16.57 4.99 8.95
CA ALA A 181 17.16 3.68 9.21
C ALA A 181 16.12 2.56 9.01
N LEU A 182 14.92 2.72 9.60
CA LEU A 182 13.80 1.80 9.41
C LEU A 182 13.39 1.71 7.93
N SER A 183 13.22 2.85 7.27
CA SER A 183 12.76 2.89 5.87
C SER A 183 13.70 2.15 4.92
N LEU A 184 15.02 2.40 5.03
CA LEU A 184 16.03 1.72 4.21
C LEU A 184 16.07 0.23 4.50
N PHE A 185 16.04 -0.16 5.77
CA PHE A 185 16.05 -1.57 6.15
C PHE A 185 14.79 -2.30 5.65
N CYS A 186 13.60 -1.76 5.88
CA CYS A 186 12.34 -2.31 5.39
C CYS A 186 12.29 -2.40 3.85
N ARG A 187 12.85 -1.42 3.14
CA ARG A 187 12.98 -1.43 1.67
C ARG A 187 13.86 -2.59 1.22
N GLY A 188 14.99 -2.80 1.89
CA GLY A 188 15.90 -3.91 1.64
C GLY A 188 15.23 -5.27 1.85
N VAL A 189 14.55 -5.47 2.98
CA VAL A 189 13.79 -6.70 3.28
C VAL A 189 12.68 -6.94 2.25
N THR A 190 11.93 -5.89 1.88
CA THR A 190 10.84 -5.99 0.91
C THR A 190 11.36 -6.36 -0.48
N ARG A 191 12.50 -5.81 -0.91
CA ARG A 191 13.14 -6.18 -2.17
C ARG A 191 13.64 -7.62 -2.13
N LEU A 192 14.27 -8.03 -1.04
CA LEU A 192 14.73 -9.41 -0.87
C LEU A 192 13.56 -10.40 -1.01
N ALA A 193 12.45 -10.16 -0.29
CA ALA A 193 11.24 -10.97 -0.37
C ALA A 193 10.64 -11.05 -1.79
N GLY A 194 10.84 -10.01 -2.61
CA GLY A 194 10.36 -9.97 -4.00
C GLY A 194 11.23 -10.73 -5.00
N THR A 195 12.45 -11.13 -4.64
CA THR A 195 13.33 -11.89 -5.54
C THR A 195 12.87 -13.34 -5.69
N ALA A 196 13.35 -14.03 -6.73
CA ALA A 196 13.11 -15.47 -6.89
C ALA A 196 13.60 -16.26 -5.66
N VAL A 197 14.81 -15.96 -5.19
CA VAL A 197 15.41 -16.61 -4.01
C VAL A 197 14.63 -16.30 -2.73
N GLY A 198 14.20 -15.05 -2.55
CA GLY A 198 13.39 -14.66 -1.40
C GLY A 198 12.01 -15.35 -1.40
N ARG A 199 11.35 -15.43 -2.55
CA ARG A 199 10.07 -16.15 -2.67
C ARG A 199 10.22 -17.64 -2.40
N GLU A 200 11.27 -18.26 -2.95
CA GLU A 200 11.57 -19.68 -2.70
C GLU A 200 11.79 -19.95 -1.21
N ALA A 201 12.54 -19.09 -0.52
CA ALA A 201 12.76 -19.21 0.92
C ALA A 201 11.48 -18.99 1.75
N MET A 202 10.59 -18.10 1.31
CA MET A 202 9.28 -17.92 1.96
C MET A 202 8.34 -19.12 1.74
N GLU A 203 8.45 -19.82 0.61
CA GLU A 203 7.67 -21.04 0.31
C GLU A 203 8.23 -22.29 0.98
N ALA A 204 9.54 -22.34 1.25
CA ALA A 204 10.23 -23.44 1.92
C ALA A 204 10.83 -22.99 3.27
N PRO A 205 10.04 -23.04 4.36
CA PRO A 205 10.50 -22.65 5.69
C PRO A 205 11.74 -23.45 6.10
N GLY A 206 12.85 -22.74 6.35
CA GLY A 206 14.13 -23.35 6.71
C GLY A 206 15.19 -23.35 5.60
N ALA A 207 14.86 -22.86 4.40
CA ALA A 207 15.88 -22.57 3.40
C ALA A 207 16.80 -21.45 3.89
N GLU A 208 18.08 -21.77 4.10
CA GLU A 208 19.07 -20.76 4.48
C GLU A 208 19.28 -19.77 3.33
N LEU A 209 19.20 -18.48 3.66
CA LEU A 209 19.44 -17.37 2.75
C LEU A 209 20.80 -16.75 3.10
N PRO A 210 21.90 -17.11 2.38
CA PRO A 210 23.25 -16.68 2.75
C PRO A 210 23.43 -15.16 2.77
N VAL A 211 22.53 -14.45 2.10
CA VAL A 211 22.51 -12.98 2.02
C VAL A 211 22.19 -12.31 3.36
N LEU A 212 21.62 -13.04 4.32
CA LEU A 212 21.27 -12.54 5.65
C LEU A 212 22.22 -13.03 6.76
N ASP A 213 23.14 -13.94 6.47
CA ASP A 213 24.04 -14.54 7.47
C ASP A 213 24.93 -13.48 8.15
N TRP A 214 25.31 -12.44 7.42
CA TRP A 214 26.11 -11.34 7.97
C TRP A 214 25.36 -10.52 9.04
N LEU A 215 24.04 -10.66 9.13
CA LEU A 215 23.20 -10.03 10.17
C LEU A 215 23.01 -10.92 11.41
N ALA A 216 23.50 -12.16 11.40
CA ALA A 216 23.23 -13.13 12.47
C ALA A 216 23.60 -12.60 13.87
N SER A 217 24.71 -11.89 14.00
CA SER A 217 25.14 -11.28 15.28
C SER A 217 24.34 -10.05 15.69
N ASP A 218 23.64 -9.41 14.75
CA ASP A 218 22.94 -8.15 14.96
C ASP A 218 21.44 -8.33 15.21
N TRP A 219 20.87 -9.52 14.98
CA TRP A 219 19.43 -9.75 15.14
C TRP A 219 18.84 -9.28 16.48
N PRO A 220 19.45 -9.56 17.64
CA PRO A 220 18.92 -9.06 18.91
C PRO A 220 18.83 -7.53 18.96
N ASN A 221 19.81 -6.84 18.38
CA ASN A 221 19.85 -5.38 18.34
C ASN A 221 18.86 -4.79 17.34
N ILE A 222 18.68 -5.45 16.19
CA ILE A 222 17.68 -5.08 15.18
C ILE A 222 16.27 -5.23 15.77
N ILE A 223 15.99 -6.36 16.43
CA ILE A 223 14.70 -6.61 17.10
C ILE A 223 14.45 -5.55 18.17
N LYS A 224 15.44 -5.24 19.01
CA LYS A 224 15.34 -4.18 20.02
C LYS A 224 15.05 -2.82 19.37
N PHE A 225 15.74 -2.48 18.28
CA PHE A 225 15.49 -1.24 17.55
C PHE A 225 14.07 -1.18 17.01
N LEU A 226 13.60 -2.24 16.35
CA LEU A 226 12.24 -2.33 15.82
C LEU A 226 11.20 -2.17 16.95
N ALA A 227 11.42 -2.79 18.12
CA ALA A 227 10.54 -2.66 19.28
C ALA A 227 10.45 -1.20 19.76
N ASN A 228 11.61 -0.56 19.93
CA ASN A 228 11.67 0.85 20.32
C ASN A 228 10.92 1.76 19.32
N VAL A 229 11.09 1.54 18.01
CA VAL A 229 10.40 2.33 16.99
C VAL A 229 8.89 2.03 17.00
N TYR A 230 8.48 0.79 17.18
CA TYR A 230 7.07 0.38 17.23
C TYR A 230 6.32 1.07 18.37
N GLU A 231 6.94 1.14 19.55
CA GLU A 231 6.38 1.82 20.71
C GLU A 231 6.36 3.34 20.51
N SER A 232 7.45 3.92 20.02
CA SER A 232 7.63 5.37 19.91
C SER A 232 6.87 6.00 18.73
N ARG A 233 6.69 5.27 17.62
CA ARG A 233 6.16 5.80 16.36
C ARG A 233 4.98 4.98 15.84
N ARG A 234 3.78 5.41 16.23
CA ARG A 234 2.52 4.76 15.82
C ARG A 234 2.36 4.61 14.30
N LEU A 235 2.84 5.57 13.51
CA LEU A 235 2.73 5.56 12.04
C LEU A 235 3.54 4.44 11.38
N ASN A 236 4.58 3.91 12.06
CA ASN A 236 5.46 2.88 11.52
C ASN A 236 5.06 1.46 11.92
N ARG A 237 4.02 1.27 12.74
CA ARG A 237 3.66 -0.05 13.29
C ARG A 237 3.35 -1.10 12.23
N SER A 238 2.50 -0.75 11.26
CA SER A 238 2.16 -1.68 10.15
C SER A 238 3.36 -2.01 9.27
N GLN A 239 4.27 -1.05 9.07
CA GLN A 239 5.50 -1.27 8.32
C GLN A 239 6.44 -2.23 9.07
N ILE A 240 6.55 -2.09 10.39
CA ILE A 240 7.35 -2.97 11.24
C ILE A 240 6.74 -4.38 11.27
N GLU A 241 5.43 -4.51 11.44
CA GLU A 241 4.73 -5.81 11.40
C GLU A 241 5.00 -6.54 10.09
N ALA A 242 4.82 -5.87 8.95
CA ALA A 242 5.08 -6.45 7.63
C ALA A 242 6.57 -6.78 7.42
N CYS A 243 7.49 -6.02 8.03
CA CYS A 243 8.92 -6.29 7.97
C CYS A 243 9.29 -7.54 8.80
N VAL A 244 8.78 -7.62 10.02
CA VAL A 244 8.97 -8.76 10.94
C VAL A 244 8.41 -10.04 10.33
N GLU A 245 7.21 -9.99 9.75
CA GLU A 245 6.59 -11.15 9.09
C GLU A 245 7.47 -11.69 7.95
N LYS A 246 7.99 -10.80 7.09
CA LYS A 246 8.92 -11.19 6.03
C LYS A 246 10.22 -11.76 6.60
N LEU A 247 10.80 -11.14 7.63
CA LEU A 247 12.05 -11.62 8.24
C LEU A 247 11.88 -13.00 8.90
N ARG A 248 10.74 -13.28 9.53
CA ARG A 248 10.42 -14.62 10.05
C ARG A 248 10.45 -15.66 8.94
N SER A 249 9.85 -15.36 7.79
CA SER A 249 9.82 -16.27 6.64
C SER A 249 11.17 -16.39 5.94
N LEU A 250 11.99 -15.33 5.94
CA LEU A 250 13.27 -15.29 5.22
C LEU A 250 14.47 -15.79 6.04
N SER A 251 14.41 -15.77 7.38
CA SER A 251 15.57 -16.13 8.22
C SER A 251 15.15 -16.90 9.48
N PRO A 252 15.58 -18.17 9.61
CA PRO A 252 15.42 -18.93 10.85
C PRO A 252 16.12 -18.26 12.03
N ASN A 253 17.32 -17.73 11.84
CA ASN A 253 18.10 -17.03 12.86
C ASN A 253 17.36 -15.81 13.42
N PHE A 254 16.63 -15.07 12.56
CA PHE A 254 15.78 -13.98 13.02
C PHE A 254 14.63 -14.51 13.88
N SER A 255 13.97 -15.58 13.45
CA SER A 255 12.85 -16.18 14.20
C SER A 255 13.30 -16.70 15.58
N GLU A 256 14.49 -17.29 15.69
CA GLU A 256 15.06 -17.75 16.95
C GLU A 256 15.41 -16.58 17.89
N ALA A 257 16.07 -15.55 17.35
CA ALA A 257 16.38 -14.34 18.10
C ALA A 257 15.11 -13.63 18.56
N GLU A 258 14.08 -13.60 17.72
CA GLU A 258 12.79 -13.03 18.04
C GLU A 258 12.08 -13.85 19.11
N ALA A 259 12.06 -15.17 19.01
CA ALA A 259 11.46 -16.07 20.00
C ALA A 259 12.09 -15.87 21.38
N SER A 260 13.41 -15.69 21.41
CA SER A 260 14.20 -15.44 22.63
C SER A 260 13.99 -14.05 23.23
N ALA A 261 13.48 -13.07 22.46
CA ALA A 261 13.20 -11.74 22.96
C ALA A 261 11.85 -11.70 23.69
N GLU A 262 11.86 -11.25 24.94
CA GLU A 262 10.67 -11.07 25.76
C GLU A 262 10.01 -9.71 25.51
N GLY A 263 8.67 -9.64 25.66
CA GLY A 263 7.94 -8.36 25.67
C GLY A 263 7.80 -7.64 24.33
N LEU A 264 7.89 -8.35 23.20
CA LEU A 264 7.79 -7.72 21.88
C LEU A 264 6.36 -7.20 21.57
N PRO A 265 6.20 -5.90 21.24
CA PRO A 265 4.89 -5.24 21.18
C PRO A 265 4.02 -5.61 19.96
N TRP A 266 4.58 -6.31 18.97
CA TRP A 266 3.85 -6.80 17.79
C TRP A 266 3.41 -8.27 17.91
N ARG A 267 3.81 -9.01 18.95
CA ARG A 267 3.35 -10.40 19.11
C ARG A 267 1.83 -10.46 19.32
N ASP A 268 1.30 -9.51 20.08
CA ASP A 268 -0.13 -9.41 20.36
C ASP A 268 -0.95 -8.94 19.16
N SER A 269 -0.38 -8.08 18.30
CA SER A 269 -1.09 -7.61 17.10
C SER A 269 -1.12 -8.66 16.00
N LEU A 270 -0.03 -9.40 15.81
CA LEU A 270 0.05 -10.44 14.78
C LEU A 270 -0.83 -11.65 15.07
N SER A 271 -1.12 -11.97 16.34
CA SER A 271 -2.04 -13.06 16.69
C SER A 271 -3.50 -12.74 16.30
N VAL A 272 -3.93 -11.49 16.52
CA VAL A 272 -5.32 -11.04 16.30
C VAL A 272 -5.66 -10.90 14.81
N VAL A 273 -4.70 -10.48 13.98
CA VAL A 273 -4.92 -10.26 12.54
C VAL A 273 -5.19 -11.58 11.80
N SER A 274 -4.62 -12.70 12.27
CA SER A 274 -4.82 -14.00 11.63
C SER A 274 -6.28 -14.49 11.70
N GLU A 275 -7.04 -14.13 12.72
CA GLU A 275 -8.44 -14.57 12.88
C GLU A 275 -9.44 -13.54 12.30
N HIS A 276 -9.17 -12.25 12.48
CA HIS A 276 -10.09 -11.19 12.05
C HIS A 276 -9.98 -10.84 10.56
N SER A 277 -8.82 -11.06 9.92
CA SER A 277 -8.63 -10.78 8.50
C SER A 277 -9.52 -11.68 7.63
N TRP A 278 -9.64 -12.96 7.97
CA TRP A 278 -10.51 -13.88 7.23
C TRP A 278 -11.99 -13.57 7.38
N SER A 279 -12.44 -13.09 8.54
CA SER A 279 -13.84 -12.70 8.72
C SER A 279 -14.20 -11.45 7.91
N VAL A 280 -13.28 -10.48 7.81
CA VAL A 280 -13.43 -9.27 6.98
C VAL A 280 -13.38 -9.61 5.49
N VAL A 281 -12.45 -10.48 5.07
CA VAL A 281 -12.38 -10.98 3.69
C VAL A 281 -13.66 -11.76 3.35
N ALA A 282 -14.14 -12.64 4.22
CA ALA A 282 -15.39 -13.37 4.03
C ALA A 282 -16.60 -12.42 3.95
N MET A 283 -16.64 -11.37 4.77
CA MET A 283 -17.68 -10.33 4.70
C MET A 283 -17.62 -9.54 3.39
N LEU A 284 -16.43 -9.14 2.94
CA LEU A 284 -16.24 -8.37 1.70
C LEU A 284 -16.58 -9.20 0.47
N VAL A 285 -16.18 -10.47 0.44
CA VAL A 285 -16.58 -11.43 -0.59
C VAL A 285 -18.09 -11.61 -0.60
N SER A 286 -18.72 -11.82 0.57
CA SER A 286 -20.18 -11.94 0.70
C SER A 286 -20.91 -10.68 0.21
N ARG A 287 -20.41 -9.49 0.56
CA ARG A 287 -20.98 -8.21 0.16
C ARG A 287 -20.83 -7.95 -1.34
N ASN A 288 -19.72 -8.33 -1.95
CA ASN A 288 -19.49 -8.17 -3.38
C ASN A 288 -20.33 -9.16 -4.20
N LEU A 289 -20.54 -10.38 -3.70
CA LEU A 289 -21.49 -11.34 -4.29
C LEU A 289 -22.92 -10.78 -4.25
N LEU A 290 -23.35 -10.18 -3.14
CA LEU A 290 -24.67 -9.56 -3.01
C LEU A 290 -24.85 -8.31 -3.89
N LYS A 291 -23.81 -7.47 -4.03
CA LYS A 291 -23.86 -6.29 -4.92
C LYS A 291 -24.00 -6.69 -6.39
N LYS A 292 -23.35 -7.78 -6.81
CA LYS A 292 -23.44 -8.30 -8.19
C LYS A 292 -24.86 -8.77 -8.54
N GLU A 293 -25.65 -9.22 -7.56
CA GLU A 293 -27.07 -9.52 -7.76
C GLU A 293 -27.93 -8.25 -7.88
N SER A 294 -27.63 -7.19 -7.12
CA SER A 294 -28.46 -5.97 -7.10
C SER A 294 -28.38 -5.12 -8.38
N GLY A 295 -27.37 -5.35 -9.23
CA GLY A 295 -27.22 -4.69 -10.54
C GLY A 295 -28.06 -5.30 -11.66
N CYS A 296 -28.65 -6.48 -11.45
CA CYS A 296 -29.56 -7.10 -12.40
C CYS A 296 -31.01 -6.83 -11.95
N ALA A 297 -31.64 -5.79 -12.50
CA ALA A 297 -33.04 -5.53 -12.26
C ALA A 297 -33.87 -6.78 -12.64
N PRO A 298 -34.65 -7.37 -11.71
CA PRO A 298 -35.47 -8.52 -12.04
C PRO A 298 -36.53 -8.10 -13.04
N LYS A 299 -36.57 -8.75 -14.21
CA LYS A 299 -37.72 -8.63 -15.12
C LYS A 299 -38.97 -9.06 -14.35
N PRO A 300 -40.05 -8.27 -14.35
CA PRO A 300 -41.26 -8.61 -13.63
C PRO A 300 -41.87 -9.86 -14.25
N GLY A 301 -41.92 -10.97 -13.50
CA GLY A 301 -42.62 -12.18 -13.93
C GLY A 301 -42.12 -13.54 -13.42
N VAL A 302 -40.95 -13.65 -12.78
CA VAL A 302 -40.40 -14.97 -12.38
C VAL A 302 -39.94 -15.00 -10.91
N ALA A 303 -40.89 -15.08 -9.98
CA ALA A 303 -40.61 -15.07 -8.54
C ALA A 303 -39.97 -16.36 -7.98
N HIS A 304 -39.94 -17.46 -8.74
CA HIS A 304 -39.47 -18.76 -8.22
C HIS A 304 -37.99 -19.10 -8.54
N HIS A 305 -37.30 -18.34 -9.40
CA HIS A 305 -35.92 -18.66 -9.79
C HIS A 305 -34.84 -18.12 -8.83
N GLY A 306 -35.16 -17.11 -8.02
CA GLY A 306 -34.18 -16.48 -7.12
C GLY A 306 -33.67 -17.38 -6.00
N ARG A 307 -34.53 -18.25 -5.42
CA ARG A 307 -34.12 -19.14 -4.31
C ARG A 307 -33.24 -20.30 -4.78
N ALA A 308 -33.53 -20.87 -5.94
CA ALA A 308 -32.73 -21.95 -6.51
C ALA A 308 -31.33 -21.47 -6.91
N HIS A 309 -31.23 -20.29 -7.53
CA HIS A 309 -29.96 -19.68 -7.91
C HIS A 309 -29.10 -19.32 -6.68
N ARG A 310 -29.71 -18.73 -5.65
CA ARG A 310 -29.01 -18.43 -4.37
C ARG A 310 -28.48 -19.68 -3.68
N ARG A 311 -29.25 -20.78 -3.66
CA ARG A 311 -28.79 -22.06 -3.13
C ARG A 311 -27.61 -22.61 -3.93
N GLN A 312 -27.64 -22.51 -5.26
CA GLN A 312 -26.52 -22.95 -6.12
C GLN A 312 -25.25 -22.13 -5.89
N LEU A 313 -25.36 -20.81 -5.70
CA LEU A 313 -24.21 -19.94 -5.37
C LEU A 313 -23.62 -20.26 -3.99
N LEU A 314 -24.46 -20.50 -2.98
CA LEU A 314 -23.99 -20.91 -1.66
C LEU A 314 -23.26 -22.27 -1.73
N VAL A 315 -23.83 -23.25 -2.43
CA VAL A 315 -23.20 -24.57 -2.62
C VAL A 315 -21.87 -24.45 -3.38
N ALA A 316 -21.79 -23.58 -4.39
CA ALA A 316 -20.54 -23.33 -5.12
C ALA A 316 -19.49 -22.64 -4.24
N ALA A 317 -19.88 -21.69 -3.38
CA ALA A 317 -18.98 -21.03 -2.44
C ALA A 317 -18.45 -22.02 -1.39
N LEU A 318 -19.32 -22.87 -0.81
CA LEU A 318 -18.93 -23.90 0.15
C LEU A 318 -18.00 -24.95 -0.47
N ARG A 319 -18.25 -25.37 -1.71
CA ARG A 319 -17.34 -26.29 -2.44
C ARG A 319 -15.98 -25.67 -2.73
N LYS A 320 -15.91 -24.37 -3.01
CA LYS A 320 -14.62 -23.66 -3.17
C LYS A 320 -13.88 -23.56 -1.83
N LEU A 321 -14.61 -23.35 -0.74
CA LEU A 321 -14.03 -23.36 0.60
C LEU A 321 -13.48 -24.74 0.98
N ASP A 322 -14.19 -25.82 0.60
CA ASP A 322 -13.78 -27.19 0.87
C ASP A 322 -12.50 -27.61 0.13
N ASN A 323 -12.24 -27.02 -1.03
CA ASN A 323 -11.07 -27.31 -1.86
C ASN A 323 -9.90 -26.34 -1.65
N SER A 324 -10.05 -25.34 -0.76
CA SER A 324 -8.99 -24.38 -0.46
C SER A 324 -8.05 -24.96 0.61
N PRO A 325 -6.72 -24.89 0.45
CA PRO A 325 -5.78 -25.27 1.50
C PRO A 325 -5.84 -24.22 2.62
N MET A 326 -6.72 -24.44 3.61
CA MET A 326 -6.77 -23.60 4.80
C MET A 326 -5.96 -24.22 5.94
N PRO A 327 -5.21 -23.40 6.70
CA PRO A 327 -4.20 -23.90 7.63
C PRO A 327 -4.77 -24.51 8.92
N ASN A 328 -6.06 -24.28 9.26
CA ASN A 328 -6.67 -24.85 10.47
C ASN A 328 -8.21 -25.06 10.30
N ALA A 329 -8.75 -26.11 10.94
CA ALA A 329 -10.17 -26.46 10.99
C ALA A 329 -11.03 -25.39 11.67
N ASP A 330 -10.50 -24.66 12.65
CA ASP A 330 -11.23 -23.60 13.37
C ASP A 330 -11.52 -22.39 12.47
N VAL A 331 -10.55 -22.01 11.64
CA VAL A 331 -10.69 -20.92 10.63
C VAL A 331 -11.74 -21.32 9.59
N ARG A 332 -11.75 -22.59 9.18
CA ARG A 332 -12.76 -23.12 8.27
C ARG A 332 -14.16 -23.07 8.88
N GLY A 333 -14.30 -23.41 10.16
CA GLY A 333 -15.57 -23.33 10.90
C GLY A 333 -16.12 -21.90 10.94
N SER A 334 -15.28 -20.94 11.30
CA SER A 334 -15.65 -19.52 11.36
C SER A 334 -16.09 -18.96 10.00
N CYS A 335 -15.40 -19.34 8.90
CA CYS A 335 -15.80 -18.95 7.55
C CYS A 335 -17.17 -19.52 7.13
N VAL A 336 -17.46 -20.76 7.51
CA VAL A 336 -18.76 -21.41 7.23
C VAL A 336 -19.88 -20.71 8.00
N GLU A 337 -19.69 -20.43 9.29
CA GLU A 337 -20.67 -19.70 10.10
C GLU A 337 -20.93 -18.28 9.58
N GLY A 338 -19.89 -17.56 9.15
CA GLY A 338 -20.03 -16.24 8.53
C GLY A 338 -20.87 -16.27 7.24
N LEU A 339 -20.64 -17.27 6.37
CA LEU A 339 -21.44 -17.49 5.16
C LEU A 339 -22.90 -17.84 5.46
N TRP A 340 -23.15 -18.70 6.45
CA TRP A 340 -24.49 -19.06 6.89
C TRP A 340 -25.25 -17.85 7.45
N THR A 341 -24.58 -17.06 8.29
CA THR A 341 -25.17 -15.86 8.92
C THR A 341 -25.49 -14.79 7.89
N ALA A 342 -24.62 -14.56 6.90
CA ALA A 342 -24.88 -13.64 5.80
C ALA A 342 -26.04 -14.10 4.90
N PHE A 343 -26.20 -15.42 4.71
CA PHE A 343 -27.24 -15.98 3.83
C PHE A 343 -28.62 -16.04 4.48
N PHE A 344 -28.71 -16.38 5.78
CA PHE A 344 -29.97 -16.51 6.50
C PHE A 344 -30.36 -15.27 7.31
N GLY A 345 -29.39 -14.47 7.76
CA GLY A 345 -29.65 -13.19 8.43
C GLY A 345 -30.40 -12.19 7.57
N GLY A 346 -30.26 -12.28 6.23
CA GLY A 346 -31.02 -11.48 5.27
C GLY A 346 -32.45 -11.97 4.97
N LEU A 347 -32.85 -13.15 5.47
CA LEU A 347 -34.19 -13.73 5.28
C LEU A 347 -35.16 -13.44 6.44
N ALA A 348 -34.71 -12.79 7.51
CA ALA A 348 -35.59 -12.32 8.58
C ALA A 348 -36.48 -11.17 8.04
N SER A 349 -37.68 -11.52 7.58
CA SER A 349 -38.73 -10.58 7.18
C SER A 349 -39.08 -9.65 8.34
N LYS A 350 -39.30 -8.36 8.02
CA LYS A 350 -39.80 -7.30 8.92
C LYS A 350 -41.10 -7.67 9.67
N GLU A 351 -41.81 -8.72 9.27
CA GLU A 351 -43.04 -9.19 9.91
C GLU A 351 -42.80 -10.05 11.16
N SER A 352 -41.62 -10.68 11.32
CA SER A 352 -41.32 -11.46 12.53
C SER A 352 -40.86 -10.58 13.69
N THR A 353 -40.29 -9.40 13.41
CA THR A 353 -39.81 -8.46 14.44
C THR A 353 -40.95 -7.62 15.03
N THR A 354 -42.03 -7.36 14.29
CA THR A 354 -43.19 -6.59 14.78
C THR A 354 -44.17 -7.38 15.64
N ARG A 355 -44.08 -8.72 15.71
CA ARG A 355 -44.90 -9.55 16.61
C ARG A 355 -44.22 -9.97 17.91
N ALA A 356 -42.92 -9.76 18.07
CA ALA A 356 -42.18 -10.11 19.29
C ALA A 356 -41.89 -8.92 20.22
N LEU A 357 -42.38 -7.72 19.89
CA LEU A 357 -42.07 -6.48 20.60
C LEU A 357 -43.12 -5.96 21.62
N PRO A 358 -44.24 -6.64 21.92
CA PRO A 358 -45.00 -6.39 23.14
C PRO A 358 -44.91 -7.60 24.09
N ALA A 359 -43.71 -7.92 24.56
CA ALA A 359 -43.50 -8.84 25.68
C ALA A 359 -42.37 -8.42 26.65
N ILE A 360 -41.69 -7.29 26.38
CA ILE A 360 -40.53 -6.82 27.18
C ILE A 360 -40.78 -5.44 27.82
N THR A 361 -41.95 -4.83 27.67
CA THR A 361 -42.25 -3.53 28.30
C THR A 361 -43.55 -3.57 29.08
N GLY A 362 -43.43 -3.96 30.35
CA GLY A 362 -44.33 -3.60 31.46
C GLY A 362 -43.57 -2.71 32.45
N PRO A 363 -44.27 -1.94 33.32
CA PRO A 363 -43.95 -0.53 33.57
C PRO A 363 -43.02 -0.30 34.78
N LEU A 364 -42.09 0.63 34.62
CA LEU A 364 -41.42 1.34 35.72
C LEU A 364 -42.05 2.73 35.82
N ASP A 365 -43.12 2.83 36.62
CA ASP A 365 -43.65 4.09 37.11
C ASP A 365 -42.98 4.42 38.45
N SER A 366 -42.21 5.52 38.51
CA SER A 366 -42.29 6.50 39.62
C SER A 366 -41.44 7.75 39.32
N PRO A 367 -41.85 8.95 39.81
CA PRO A 367 -41.42 10.24 39.29
C PRO A 367 -40.26 10.87 40.10
N ILE A 368 -39.34 11.52 39.40
CA ILE A 368 -38.36 12.44 40.00
C ILE A 368 -39.00 13.82 40.10
N LYS A 369 -39.09 14.34 41.33
CA LYS A 369 -39.53 15.70 41.64
C LYS A 369 -38.46 16.72 41.22
N GLU A 370 -38.90 17.76 40.52
CA GLU A 370 -38.18 19.01 40.33
C GLU A 370 -38.00 19.75 41.66
N ALA A 371 -36.80 20.29 41.88
CA ALA A 371 -36.57 21.38 42.82
C ALA A 371 -35.73 22.45 42.10
N ALA A 372 -36.38 23.58 41.86
CA ALA A 372 -35.75 24.82 41.42
C ALA A 372 -35.01 25.48 42.60
N TYR A 373 -33.89 26.14 42.32
CA TYR A 373 -33.44 27.29 43.09
C TYR A 373 -32.71 28.30 42.19
N ALA A 374 -33.02 29.56 42.47
CA ALA A 374 -32.68 30.76 41.73
C ALA A 374 -31.35 31.40 42.19
N ASP A 375 -30.87 32.30 41.33
CA ASP A 375 -30.10 33.54 41.55
C ASP A 375 -28.87 33.57 42.48
N SER A 376 -27.76 34.04 41.93
CA SER A 376 -27.05 35.21 42.49
C SER A 376 -26.01 35.78 41.52
N ASP A 377 -26.09 37.10 41.40
CA ASP A 377 -25.20 38.02 40.69
C ASP A 377 -23.77 38.04 41.24
N GLY A 378 -22.84 38.57 40.44
CA GLY A 378 -21.50 38.94 40.90
C GLY A 378 -20.58 39.47 39.82
N GLU A 379 -20.80 40.71 39.38
CA GLU A 379 -19.82 41.54 38.66
C GLU A 379 -18.51 41.68 39.44
N THR A 380 -17.36 41.74 38.74
CA THR A 380 -16.40 42.87 38.85
C THR A 380 -15.25 42.77 37.83
N SER A 381 -15.27 43.76 36.94
CA SER A 381 -14.20 44.58 36.35
C SER A 381 -12.70 44.34 36.64
N SER A 382 -11.93 44.42 35.55
CA SER A 382 -10.65 45.14 35.34
C SER A 382 -9.39 44.78 36.15
N THR A 383 -8.30 44.46 35.44
CA THR A 383 -7.19 45.43 35.24
C THR A 383 -6.20 44.98 34.17
N MET A 384 -5.88 45.91 33.26
CA MET A 384 -4.66 45.95 32.45
C MET A 384 -3.41 45.97 33.33
N THR A 385 -2.34 45.28 32.94
CA THR A 385 -0.98 45.83 33.09
C THR A 385 -0.09 45.35 31.94
N ARG A 386 0.66 46.31 31.42
CA ARG A 386 1.59 46.28 30.28
C ARG A 386 3.01 46.42 30.84
N VAL A 387 4.02 46.13 30.00
CA VAL A 387 5.46 46.45 30.19
C VAL A 387 6.19 45.41 31.09
N SER A 388 7.25 44.72 30.68
CA SER A 388 8.53 45.29 30.23
C SER A 388 9.35 44.34 29.35
N THR A 389 9.87 44.93 28.28
CA THR A 389 11.13 44.58 27.59
C THR A 389 12.30 44.46 28.57
N LEU A 390 13.16 43.46 28.39
CA LEU A 390 14.56 43.50 28.81
C LEU A 390 15.46 42.94 27.70
N SER A 391 16.17 43.85 27.05
CA SER A 391 17.41 43.63 26.32
C SER A 391 18.58 44.11 27.19
N CYS A 392 19.65 43.34 27.29
CA CYS A 392 21.05 43.73 27.59
C CYS A 392 21.87 42.42 27.53
N THR A 393 22.68 42.18 26.49
CA THR A 393 24.07 42.61 26.26
C THR A 393 25.13 41.82 27.04
N ASP A 394 26.01 41.20 26.25
CA ASP A 394 27.48 41.19 26.31
C ASP A 394 28.28 40.27 27.23
N CYS A 395 29.47 39.96 26.68
CA CYS A 395 30.68 39.31 27.20
C CYS A 395 30.66 37.77 27.21
N GLU A 396 31.67 37.04 26.72
CA GLU A 396 33.03 37.39 26.32
C GLU A 396 33.64 36.23 25.53
N SER A 397 34.53 36.60 24.61
CA SER A 397 35.35 35.74 23.77
C SER A 397 36.34 34.90 24.58
N ASN A 398 36.67 33.71 24.05
CA ASN A 398 37.95 33.06 24.25
C ASN A 398 38.35 32.39 22.93
N ALA A 399 39.04 33.13 22.07
CA ALA A 399 40.05 32.72 21.07
C ALA A 399 40.44 33.92 20.21
#